data_AF-A0AAD4JDK4-F1
#
_entry.id   AF-A0AAD4JDK4-F1
#
_cell.length_a   1.000
_cell.length_b   1.000
_cell.length_c   1.000
_cell.angle_alpha   90.00
_cell.angle_beta   90.00
_cell.angle_gamma   90.00
#
_symmetry.space_group_name_H-M   'P 1'
#
loop_
_entity.id
_entity.type
_entity.pdbx_description
1 polymer ?
#
loop_
_entity_poly.entity_id
_entity_poly.type
_entity_poly.pdbx_seq_one_letter_code
_entity_poly.pdbx_strand_id
1 'polypeptide(L)'
;KKVRMGMPATQWISVYNARRPMKQRYHYNVADLRLDQHIEKGNEDGLYISSVASCSNLWALIMDAGTGFSDQVYELSPHFLHKEWIMEQWEKNYYISAIAGANNGSSLIVMSKGTSYVQQSYKVSESFPFKWINKKWREGFYVTAMATAGTRWAIVMSRGAGFSDQVVELDFLYPSEGIHRRWDAGYRITSTAATWDQTALVLSNPRRKPSDETQETLRTSAFPSTHVKEKWAKNLYIASVCYGRTLEIGLFGIPLSRLISESCAGIFGWAATQASAHKPLCFICIIVLRGRYVEEHKWYNSVCSLSVRIEQLWISGI
;
A
#
# COMPACT_ATOMS: atom_id res chain seq x y z
N LYS A 1 14.50 12.45 -17.47
CA LYS A 1 13.56 11.38 -17.02
C LYS A 1 14.31 10.54 -15.99
N LYS A 2 14.05 10.69 -14.68
CA LYS A 2 14.77 9.92 -13.64
C LYS A 2 14.39 8.44 -13.80
N VAL A 3 15.35 7.58 -14.11
CA VAL A 3 15.15 6.12 -14.14
C VAL A 3 14.99 5.66 -12.69
N ARG A 4 13.80 5.17 -12.32
CA ARG A 4 13.56 4.59 -10.99
C ARG A 4 14.19 3.20 -10.98
N MET A 5 15.12 2.96 -10.05
CA MET A 5 15.79 1.66 -9.86
C MET A 5 14.89 0.69 -9.07
N GLY A 6 14.84 -0.57 -9.49
CA GLY A 6 14.11 -1.65 -8.81
C GLY A 6 13.56 -2.68 -9.79
N MET A 7 13.46 -3.94 -9.38
CA MET A 7 12.87 -4.98 -10.23
C MET A 7 11.36 -5.03 -10.03
N PRO A 8 10.60 -5.26 -11.12
CA PRO A 8 9.24 -5.78 -11.09
C PRO A 8 8.98 -6.80 -9.98
N ALA A 9 8.06 -6.50 -9.07
CA ALA A 9 7.63 -7.44 -8.04
C ALA A 9 6.10 -7.42 -7.89
N THR A 10 5.57 -8.46 -7.22
CA THR A 10 4.18 -8.49 -6.76
C THR A 10 4.16 -8.69 -5.26
N GLN A 11 3.50 -7.78 -4.56
CA GLN A 11 3.56 -7.69 -3.10
C GLN A 11 2.18 -7.30 -2.57
N TRP A 12 1.97 -7.62 -1.30
CA TRP A 12 0.89 -7.04 -0.51
C TRP A 12 1.18 -5.55 -0.32
N ILE A 13 0.18 -4.72 -0.59
CA ILE A 13 0.17 -3.30 -0.29
C ILE A 13 -0.85 -3.12 0.82
N SER A 14 -0.39 -2.69 1.99
CA SER A 14 -1.25 -2.42 3.15
C SER A 14 -1.16 -0.96 3.53
N VAL A 15 -2.32 -0.36 3.78
CA VAL A 15 -2.47 1.03 4.24
C VAL A 15 -2.97 1.00 5.66
N TYR A 16 -2.29 1.72 6.56
CA TYR A 16 -2.65 1.82 7.97
C TYR A 16 -3.05 3.25 8.30
N ASN A 17 -4.13 3.41 9.04
CA ASN A 17 -4.56 4.72 9.55
C ASN A 17 -4.50 4.71 11.06
N ALA A 18 -4.10 5.84 11.65
CA ALA A 18 -4.25 6.07 13.06
C ALA A 18 -5.75 6.19 13.40
N ARG A 19 -6.17 5.48 14.44
CA ARG A 19 -7.54 5.52 14.94
C ARG A 19 -7.54 5.49 16.45
N ARG A 20 -8.68 5.85 17.06
CA ARG A 20 -8.93 5.53 18.46
C ARG A 20 -8.81 4.01 18.67
N PRO A 21 -8.32 3.55 19.82
CA PRO A 21 -8.20 2.13 20.10
C PRO A 21 -9.48 1.38 19.78
N MET A 22 -9.40 0.38 18.91
CA MET A 22 -10.52 -0.45 18.47
C MET A 22 -10.09 -1.90 18.26
N LYS A 23 -11.07 -2.81 18.28
CA LYS A 23 -10.85 -4.22 17.94
C LYS A 23 -10.80 -4.36 16.42
N GLN A 24 -9.72 -4.95 15.91
CA GLN A 24 -9.56 -5.33 14.51
C GLN A 24 -9.07 -6.78 14.46
N ARG A 25 -9.55 -7.53 13.47
CA ARG A 25 -9.18 -8.91 13.19
C ARG A 25 -8.83 -9.03 11.71
N TYR A 26 -7.87 -9.88 11.41
CA TYR A 26 -7.55 -10.23 10.04
C TYR A 26 -7.55 -11.75 9.87
N HIS A 27 -7.95 -12.19 8.69
CA HIS A 27 -7.78 -13.56 8.21
C HIS A 27 -7.11 -13.48 6.84
N TYR A 28 -6.20 -14.40 6.55
CA TYR A 28 -5.51 -14.47 5.26
C TYR A 28 -5.27 -15.92 4.90
N ASN A 29 -4.98 -16.19 3.62
CA ASN A 29 -4.94 -17.54 3.08
C ASN A 29 -6.25 -18.32 3.29
N VAL A 30 -7.38 -17.60 3.26
CA VAL A 30 -8.71 -18.18 3.45
C VAL A 30 -9.20 -18.78 2.13
N ALA A 31 -9.53 -20.06 2.15
CA ALA A 31 -10.20 -20.73 1.04
C ALA A 31 -11.70 -20.49 1.08
N ASP A 32 -12.38 -20.61 -0.07
CA ASP A 32 -13.82 -20.37 -0.25
C ASP A 32 -14.69 -21.02 0.83
N LEU A 33 -14.48 -22.32 1.09
CA LEU A 33 -15.24 -23.11 2.06
C LEU A 33 -15.07 -22.66 3.53
N ARG A 34 -14.10 -21.79 3.82
CA ARG A 34 -13.81 -21.29 5.16
C ARG A 34 -14.20 -19.82 5.35
N LEU A 35 -14.66 -19.14 4.30
CA LEU A 35 -15.07 -17.73 4.39
C LEU A 35 -16.18 -17.57 5.43
N ASP A 36 -17.25 -18.35 5.30
CA ASP A 36 -18.44 -18.25 6.15
C ASP A 36 -18.08 -18.38 7.63
N GLN A 37 -17.30 -19.41 7.98
CA GLN A 37 -16.84 -19.64 9.36
C GLN A 37 -16.08 -18.44 9.95
N HIS A 38 -15.21 -17.80 9.16
CA HIS A 38 -14.43 -16.64 9.63
C HIS A 38 -15.30 -15.39 9.78
N ILE A 39 -16.26 -15.20 8.87
CA ILE A 39 -17.16 -14.04 8.87
C ILE A 39 -18.16 -14.15 10.04
N GLU A 40 -18.79 -15.30 10.22
CA GLU A 40 -19.72 -15.56 11.33
C GLU A 40 -19.06 -15.30 12.68
N LYS A 41 -17.88 -15.87 12.92
CA LYS A 41 -17.12 -15.64 14.15
C LYS A 41 -16.72 -14.18 14.34
N GLY A 42 -16.48 -13.44 13.25
CA GLY A 42 -16.23 -12.00 13.32
C GLY A 42 -17.48 -11.21 13.71
N ASN A 43 -18.63 -11.57 13.14
CA ASN A 43 -19.92 -10.94 13.42
C ASN A 43 -20.38 -11.19 14.87
N GLU A 44 -20.21 -12.40 15.40
CA GLU A 44 -20.43 -12.71 16.83
C GLU A 44 -19.63 -11.81 17.78
N ASP A 45 -18.46 -11.38 17.32
CA ASP A 45 -17.54 -10.52 18.03
C ASP A 45 -17.79 -9.01 17.81
N GLY A 46 -18.86 -8.65 17.08
CA GLY A 46 -19.22 -7.28 16.71
C GLY A 46 -18.26 -6.64 15.70
N LEU A 47 -17.59 -7.45 14.88
CA LEU A 47 -16.66 -6.99 13.84
C LEU A 47 -17.30 -7.11 12.47
N TYR A 48 -17.17 -6.08 11.66
CA TYR A 48 -17.64 -6.07 10.28
C TYR A 48 -16.46 -5.99 9.32
N ILE A 49 -16.60 -6.60 8.15
CA ILE A 49 -15.58 -6.58 7.09
C ILE A 49 -15.42 -5.15 6.57
N SER A 50 -14.21 -4.61 6.68
CA SER A 50 -13.87 -3.26 6.21
C SER A 50 -13.01 -3.25 4.95
N SER A 51 -12.23 -4.30 4.71
CA SER A 51 -11.42 -4.45 3.50
C SER A 51 -11.23 -5.91 3.14
N VAL A 52 -11.21 -6.21 1.85
CA VAL A 52 -10.94 -7.55 1.33
C VAL A 52 -9.90 -7.46 0.21
N ALA A 53 -9.09 -8.50 0.09
CA ALA A 53 -8.13 -8.66 -1.00
C ALA A 53 -7.99 -10.14 -1.35
N SER A 54 -7.40 -10.43 -2.51
CA SER A 54 -7.08 -11.78 -2.93
C SER A 54 -5.63 -11.86 -3.39
N CYS A 55 -4.99 -12.99 -3.09
CA CYS A 55 -3.71 -13.37 -3.68
C CYS A 55 -3.87 -14.77 -4.27
N SER A 56 -3.63 -14.90 -5.57
CA SER A 56 -4.00 -16.09 -6.33
C SER A 56 -5.50 -16.36 -6.26
N ASN A 57 -5.94 -17.31 -5.45
CA ASN A 57 -7.36 -17.63 -5.22
C ASN A 57 -7.67 -17.76 -3.71
N LEU A 58 -6.87 -17.11 -2.87
CA LEU A 58 -7.05 -17.11 -1.43
C LEU A 58 -7.37 -15.70 -0.96
N TRP A 59 -8.32 -15.61 -0.04
CA TRP A 59 -8.84 -14.35 0.44
C TRP A 59 -8.07 -13.86 1.67
N ALA A 60 -7.95 -12.54 1.76
CA ALA A 60 -7.60 -11.82 2.96
C ALA A 60 -8.78 -10.94 3.35
N LEU A 61 -9.23 -11.07 4.60
CA LEU A 61 -10.32 -10.34 5.20
C LEU A 61 -9.76 -9.46 6.32
N ILE A 62 -10.14 -8.19 6.33
CA ILE A 62 -9.92 -7.27 7.44
C ILE A 62 -11.30 -6.93 8.01
N MET A 63 -11.46 -7.14 9.32
CA MET A 63 -12.71 -6.87 10.04
C MET A 63 -12.43 -5.96 11.22
N ASP A 64 -13.23 -4.93 11.43
CA ASP A 64 -13.06 -4.02 12.56
C ASP A 64 -14.39 -3.58 13.19
N ALA A 65 -14.31 -3.17 14.46
CA ALA A 65 -15.44 -2.63 15.21
C ALA A 65 -15.73 -1.15 14.89
N GLY A 66 -14.88 -0.50 14.09
CA GLY A 66 -14.89 0.94 13.84
C GLY A 66 -15.44 1.32 12.47
N THR A 67 -16.19 0.43 11.81
CA THR A 67 -16.78 0.67 10.49
C THR A 67 -18.00 1.59 10.55
N GLY A 68 -18.75 1.53 11.66
CA GLY A 68 -20.07 2.15 11.78
C GLY A 68 -21.17 1.41 11.01
N PHE A 69 -20.90 0.21 10.49
CA PHE A 69 -21.91 -0.60 9.82
C PHE A 69 -22.87 -1.22 10.84
N SER A 70 -24.12 -1.41 10.41
CA SER A 70 -25.16 -2.03 11.22
C SER A 70 -25.50 -3.46 10.77
N ASP A 71 -25.21 -3.78 9.52
CA ASP A 71 -25.53 -5.08 8.92
C ASP A 71 -24.66 -5.29 7.67
N GLN A 72 -24.36 -6.54 7.34
CA GLN A 72 -23.54 -6.91 6.18
C GLN A 72 -24.05 -8.18 5.50
N VAL A 73 -23.99 -8.15 4.17
CA VAL A 73 -24.20 -9.31 3.31
C VAL A 73 -23.01 -9.44 2.38
N TYR A 74 -22.69 -10.66 1.97
CA TYR A 74 -21.61 -10.92 1.03
C TYR A 74 -21.99 -12.00 0.03
N GLU A 75 -21.31 -11.99 -1.11
CA GLU A 75 -21.42 -13.03 -2.12
C GLU A 75 -20.03 -13.38 -2.64
N LEU A 76 -19.73 -14.68 -2.59
CA LEU A 76 -18.64 -15.27 -3.35
C LEU A 76 -19.22 -15.77 -4.67
N SER A 77 -18.88 -15.11 -5.78
CA SER A 77 -19.34 -15.48 -7.11
C SER A 77 -18.19 -15.96 -7.99
N PRO A 78 -18.37 -17.02 -8.80
CA PRO A 78 -17.39 -17.42 -9.79
C PRO A 78 -17.25 -16.40 -10.93
N HIS A 79 -18.17 -15.43 -11.03
CA HIS A 79 -18.13 -14.36 -12.00
C HIS A 79 -17.69 -13.04 -11.34
N PHE A 80 -16.80 -12.31 -12.01
CA PHE A 80 -16.35 -11.01 -11.54
C PHE A 80 -17.50 -9.99 -11.59
N LEU A 81 -18.02 -9.64 -10.41
CA LEU A 81 -19.21 -8.82 -10.17
C LEU A 81 -20.52 -9.38 -10.73
N HIS A 82 -21.21 -10.17 -9.91
CA HIS A 82 -22.55 -10.69 -10.19
C HIS A 82 -23.58 -9.55 -10.12
N LYS A 83 -24.08 -9.14 -11.29
CA LYS A 83 -24.90 -7.93 -11.43
C LYS A 83 -26.26 -8.07 -10.74
N GLU A 84 -26.92 -9.20 -10.92
CA GLU A 84 -28.26 -9.49 -10.43
C GLU A 84 -28.29 -9.40 -8.90
N TRP A 85 -27.34 -10.06 -8.23
CA TRP A 85 -27.20 -10.00 -6.78
C TRP A 85 -26.96 -8.57 -6.26
N ILE A 86 -26.06 -7.81 -6.90
CA ILE A 86 -25.79 -6.42 -6.50
C ILE A 86 -27.06 -5.56 -6.61
N MET A 87 -27.83 -5.73 -7.69
CA MET A 87 -29.09 -5.00 -7.88
C MET A 87 -30.11 -5.32 -6.80
N GLU A 88 -30.29 -6.61 -6.48
CA GLU A 88 -31.18 -7.04 -5.39
C GLU A 88 -30.76 -6.47 -4.03
N GLN A 89 -29.46 -6.40 -3.75
CA GLN A 89 -28.96 -5.84 -2.49
C GLN A 89 -29.09 -4.32 -2.43
N TRP A 90 -28.92 -3.60 -3.55
CA TRP A 90 -29.18 -2.16 -3.61
C TRP A 90 -30.65 -1.83 -3.30
N GLU A 91 -31.61 -2.62 -3.78
CA GLU A 91 -33.04 -2.45 -3.44
C GLU A 91 -33.32 -2.63 -1.95
N LYS A 92 -32.47 -3.38 -1.25
CA LYS A 92 -32.53 -3.61 0.20
C LYS A 92 -31.71 -2.59 1.00
N ASN A 93 -31.22 -1.52 0.37
CA ASN A 93 -30.38 -0.47 0.95
C ASN A 93 -29.01 -0.95 1.48
N TYR A 94 -28.49 -2.06 0.95
CA TYR A 94 -27.08 -2.39 1.12
C TYR A 94 -26.27 -1.67 0.06
N TYR A 95 -25.05 -1.23 0.41
CA TYR A 95 -24.13 -0.62 -0.55
C TYR A 95 -22.80 -1.35 -0.53
N ILE A 96 -22.14 -1.50 -1.68
CA ILE A 96 -20.81 -2.12 -1.78
C ILE A 96 -19.84 -1.33 -0.90
N SER A 97 -19.27 -2.02 0.09
CA SER A 97 -18.33 -1.47 1.06
C SER A 97 -16.93 -2.04 0.87
N ALA A 98 -16.80 -3.28 0.42
CA ALA A 98 -15.53 -3.92 0.10
C ALA A 98 -15.70 -4.91 -1.06
N ILE A 99 -14.66 -5.04 -1.88
CA ILE A 99 -14.67 -5.88 -3.08
C ILE A 99 -13.26 -6.38 -3.36
N ALA A 100 -13.13 -7.65 -3.74
CA ALA A 100 -11.89 -8.23 -4.26
C ALA A 100 -12.19 -9.22 -5.38
N GLY A 101 -11.29 -9.33 -6.34
CA GLY A 101 -11.31 -10.37 -7.37
C GLY A 101 -10.12 -11.32 -7.21
N ALA A 102 -10.34 -12.58 -7.55
CA ALA A 102 -9.32 -13.62 -7.58
C ALA A 102 -8.78 -13.84 -9.00
N ASN A 103 -7.66 -14.55 -9.12
CA ASN A 103 -7.02 -14.85 -10.41
C ASN A 103 -7.87 -15.74 -11.31
N ASN A 104 -8.69 -16.61 -10.73
CA ASN A 104 -9.64 -17.46 -11.47
C ASN A 104 -10.86 -16.70 -12.01
N GLY A 105 -10.94 -15.38 -11.79
CA GLY A 105 -12.06 -14.55 -12.24
C GLY A 105 -13.22 -14.47 -11.26
N SER A 106 -13.17 -15.19 -10.13
CA SER A 106 -14.15 -15.10 -9.06
C SER A 106 -14.05 -13.75 -8.34
N SER A 107 -15.10 -13.35 -7.64
CA SER A 107 -15.10 -12.17 -6.79
C SER A 107 -15.79 -12.41 -5.47
N LEU A 108 -15.29 -11.73 -4.45
CA LEU A 108 -15.95 -11.57 -3.16
C LEU A 108 -16.44 -10.13 -3.07
N ILE A 109 -17.76 -9.95 -2.95
CA ILE A 109 -18.41 -8.66 -2.80
C ILE A 109 -18.99 -8.61 -1.39
N VAL A 110 -18.73 -7.51 -0.67
CA VAL A 110 -19.36 -7.24 0.61
C VAL A 110 -20.17 -5.96 0.48
N MET A 111 -21.45 -6.02 0.87
CA MET A 111 -22.34 -4.87 0.91
C MET A 111 -22.85 -4.65 2.33
N SER A 112 -22.91 -3.39 2.76
CA SER A 112 -23.18 -3.01 4.15
C SER A 112 -24.32 -2.01 4.27
N LYS A 113 -25.02 -2.06 5.40
CA LYS A 113 -25.90 -0.98 5.91
C LYS A 113 -25.17 -0.13 6.95
N GLY A 114 -25.72 1.04 7.25
CA GLY A 114 -25.07 2.03 8.14
C GLY A 114 -23.99 2.86 7.46
N THR A 115 -23.84 2.74 6.14
CA THR A 115 -22.99 3.64 5.36
C THR A 115 -23.64 5.02 5.22
N SER A 116 -22.86 6.06 4.97
CA SER A 116 -23.37 7.38 4.60
C SER A 116 -23.73 7.50 3.10
N TYR A 117 -23.71 6.39 2.37
CA TYR A 117 -23.93 6.40 0.94
C TYR A 117 -25.42 6.55 0.62
N VAL A 118 -25.72 7.37 -0.38
CA VAL A 118 -27.09 7.62 -0.84
C VAL A 118 -27.34 6.92 -2.18
N GLN A 119 -26.36 7.00 -3.07
CA GLN A 119 -26.45 6.43 -4.41
C GLN A 119 -25.08 5.86 -4.79
N GLN A 120 -25.07 4.70 -5.42
CA GLN A 120 -23.85 4.03 -5.85
C GLN A 120 -23.93 3.67 -7.33
N SER A 121 -22.78 3.63 -7.98
CA SER A 121 -22.62 3.12 -9.35
C SER A 121 -21.27 2.44 -9.46
N TYR A 122 -21.18 1.39 -10.27
CA TYR A 122 -19.90 0.74 -10.55
C TYR A 122 -19.65 0.64 -12.06
N LYS A 123 -18.38 0.47 -12.42
CA LYS A 123 -17.95 0.19 -13.79
C LYS A 123 -16.88 -0.89 -13.79
N VAL A 124 -17.07 -1.88 -14.66
CA VAL A 124 -16.04 -2.85 -15.03
C VAL A 124 -15.42 -2.45 -16.37
N SER A 125 -14.10 -2.52 -16.47
CA SER A 125 -13.38 -2.23 -17.72
C SER A 125 -12.02 -2.93 -17.75
N GLU A 126 -11.54 -3.28 -18.94
CA GLU A 126 -10.19 -3.85 -19.14
C GLU A 126 -9.07 -2.83 -18.99
N SER A 127 -9.39 -1.53 -18.95
CA SER A 127 -8.43 -0.45 -18.71
C SER A 127 -8.95 0.46 -17.61
N PHE A 128 -8.04 1.14 -16.90
CA PHE A 128 -8.43 2.02 -15.80
C PHE A 128 -9.34 3.17 -16.31
N PRO A 129 -10.60 3.28 -15.85
CA PRO A 129 -11.62 4.05 -16.56
C PRO A 129 -11.64 5.54 -16.18
N PHE A 130 -10.53 6.27 -16.37
CA PHE A 130 -10.39 7.70 -16.01
C PHE A 130 -11.52 8.59 -16.54
N LYS A 131 -11.90 8.43 -17.81
CA LYS A 131 -12.97 9.25 -18.43
C LYS A 131 -14.30 9.11 -17.68
N TRP A 132 -14.61 7.91 -17.20
CA TRP A 132 -15.84 7.65 -16.45
C TRP A 132 -15.76 8.21 -15.03
N ILE A 133 -14.62 8.03 -14.34
CA ILE A 133 -14.37 8.60 -13.01
C ILE A 133 -14.50 10.12 -13.05
N ASN A 134 -13.88 10.80 -14.02
CA ASN A 134 -13.95 12.25 -14.17
C ASN A 134 -15.38 12.76 -14.47
N LYS A 135 -16.19 11.97 -15.18
CA LYS A 135 -17.62 12.27 -15.35
C LYS A 135 -18.37 12.14 -14.03
N LYS A 136 -18.12 11.07 -13.28
CA LYS A 136 -18.79 10.77 -12.01
C LYS A 136 -18.41 11.73 -10.88
N TRP A 137 -17.17 12.20 -10.81
CA TRP A 137 -16.77 13.27 -9.87
C TRP A 137 -17.58 14.55 -10.10
N ARG A 138 -17.81 14.95 -11.35
CA ARG A 138 -18.66 16.11 -11.67
C ARG A 138 -20.13 15.91 -11.29
N GLU A 139 -20.58 14.66 -11.23
CA GLU A 139 -21.90 14.27 -10.72
C GLU A 139 -21.93 14.13 -9.18
N GLY A 140 -20.82 14.42 -8.46
CA GLY A 140 -20.73 14.35 -7.01
C GLY A 140 -20.56 12.93 -6.44
N PHE A 141 -20.25 11.95 -7.28
CA PHE A 141 -19.84 10.61 -6.84
C PHE A 141 -18.33 10.60 -6.58
N TYR A 142 -17.90 9.83 -5.59
CA TYR A 142 -16.47 9.61 -5.30
C TYR A 142 -16.18 8.12 -5.28
N VAL A 143 -14.97 7.72 -5.66
CA VAL A 143 -14.52 6.32 -5.59
C VAL A 143 -14.47 5.88 -4.13
N THR A 144 -15.15 4.78 -3.83
CA THR A 144 -15.29 4.23 -2.47
C THR A 144 -14.72 2.83 -2.35
N ALA A 145 -14.70 2.06 -3.44
CA ALA A 145 -14.04 0.76 -3.47
C ALA A 145 -13.49 0.47 -4.88
N MET A 146 -12.42 -0.30 -4.94
CA MET A 146 -11.82 -0.76 -6.19
C MET A 146 -11.40 -2.22 -6.05
N ALA A 147 -11.51 -2.98 -7.13
CA ALA A 147 -10.97 -4.32 -7.21
C ALA A 147 -10.47 -4.61 -8.62
N THR A 148 -9.71 -5.69 -8.74
CA THR A 148 -9.20 -6.22 -9.99
C THR A 148 -9.45 -7.73 -10.04
N ALA A 149 -9.66 -8.25 -11.25
CA ALA A 149 -9.61 -9.68 -11.53
C ALA A 149 -8.95 -9.88 -12.90
N GLY A 150 -7.74 -10.45 -12.90
CA GLY A 150 -6.88 -10.44 -14.08
C GLY A 150 -6.52 -9.00 -14.48
N THR A 151 -6.88 -8.60 -15.70
CA THR A 151 -6.67 -7.23 -16.23
C THR A 151 -7.87 -6.31 -16.03
N ARG A 152 -9.02 -6.85 -15.60
CA ARG A 152 -10.26 -6.08 -15.44
C ARG A 152 -10.21 -5.29 -14.14
N TRP A 153 -10.56 -4.02 -14.23
CA TRP A 153 -10.78 -3.09 -13.13
C TRP A 153 -12.26 -3.00 -12.83
N ALA A 154 -12.62 -3.08 -11.55
CA ALA A 154 -13.92 -2.71 -11.03
C ALA A 154 -13.76 -1.45 -10.17
N ILE A 155 -14.45 -0.37 -10.56
CA ILE A 155 -14.47 0.88 -9.80
C ILE A 155 -15.87 1.12 -9.29
N VAL A 156 -16.00 1.25 -7.98
CA VAL A 156 -17.26 1.59 -7.30
C VAL A 156 -17.18 3.04 -6.86
N MET A 157 -18.20 3.83 -7.21
CA MET A 157 -18.33 5.21 -6.78
C MET A 157 -19.66 5.46 -6.08
N SER A 158 -19.62 6.19 -4.97
CA SER A 158 -20.79 6.50 -4.16
C SER A 158 -20.96 8.02 -3.97
N ARG A 159 -22.21 8.49 -3.94
CA ARG A 159 -22.61 9.79 -3.40
C ARG A 159 -22.77 9.69 -1.89
N GLY A 160 -22.44 10.76 -1.16
CA GLY A 160 -22.51 10.78 0.30
C GLY A 160 -21.28 10.19 1.00
N ALA A 161 -20.20 9.90 0.27
CA ALA A 161 -18.97 9.32 0.83
C ALA A 161 -18.19 10.24 1.80
N GLY A 162 -18.60 11.50 1.95
CA GLY A 162 -17.96 12.43 2.89
C GLY A 162 -16.64 13.03 2.40
N PHE A 163 -16.32 12.94 1.11
CA PHE A 163 -15.14 13.54 0.51
C PHE A 163 -15.45 14.90 -0.14
N SER A 164 -14.49 15.82 -0.10
CA SER A 164 -14.54 17.10 -0.82
C SER A 164 -13.86 16.98 -2.17
N ASP A 165 -12.67 16.36 -2.19
CA ASP A 165 -11.86 16.18 -3.38
C ASP A 165 -11.22 14.78 -3.41
N GLN A 166 -10.87 14.31 -4.59
CA GLN A 166 -10.26 13.00 -4.79
C GLN A 166 -9.38 12.99 -6.03
N VAL A 167 -8.26 12.29 -5.92
CA VAL A 167 -7.29 12.10 -6.99
C VAL A 167 -6.92 10.64 -7.14
N VAL A 168 -6.48 10.27 -8.34
CA VAL A 168 -5.96 8.93 -8.62
C VAL A 168 -4.48 9.04 -8.98
N GLU A 169 -3.66 8.25 -8.30
CA GLU A 169 -2.28 7.96 -8.67
C GLU A 169 -2.24 6.56 -9.28
N LEU A 170 -2.14 6.48 -10.61
CA LEU A 170 -1.97 5.23 -11.36
C LEU A 170 -0.54 5.15 -11.87
N ASP A 171 0.15 4.06 -11.58
CA ASP A 171 1.54 3.85 -11.99
C ASP A 171 1.72 2.39 -12.44
N PHE A 172 2.64 2.15 -13.39
CA PHE A 172 3.08 0.79 -13.78
C PHE A 172 3.92 0.12 -12.68
N LEU A 173 4.28 0.91 -11.67
CA LEU A 173 5.02 0.54 -10.48
C LEU A 173 4.21 0.96 -9.23
N TYR A 174 4.90 1.29 -8.15
CA TYR A 174 4.28 1.84 -6.94
C TYR A 174 4.51 3.37 -6.87
N PRO A 175 3.46 4.21 -6.77
CA PRO A 175 3.57 5.67 -6.89
C PRO A 175 4.02 6.36 -5.58
N SER A 176 5.18 6.00 -5.01
CA SER A 176 5.66 6.55 -3.72
C SER A 176 5.72 8.08 -3.69
N GLU A 177 6.36 8.69 -4.69
CA GLU A 177 6.48 10.16 -4.81
C GLU A 177 5.12 10.86 -4.91
N GLY A 178 4.17 10.23 -5.61
CA GLY A 178 2.81 10.73 -5.73
C GLY A 178 2.12 10.72 -4.37
N ILE A 179 2.20 9.60 -3.65
CA ILE A 179 1.60 9.45 -2.31
C ILE A 179 2.12 10.52 -1.35
N HIS A 180 3.44 10.70 -1.23
CA HIS A 180 4.01 11.69 -0.32
C HIS A 180 3.56 13.12 -0.65
N ARG A 181 3.61 13.51 -1.94
CA ARG A 181 3.12 14.81 -2.38
C ARG A 181 1.64 15.04 -2.04
N ARG A 182 0.81 14.00 -2.19
CA ARG A 182 -0.62 14.08 -1.88
C ARG A 182 -0.87 14.10 -0.37
N TRP A 183 -0.08 13.38 0.42
CA TRP A 183 -0.13 13.45 1.89
C TRP A 183 0.18 14.85 2.40
N ASP A 184 1.21 15.51 1.85
CA ASP A 184 1.57 16.90 2.16
C ASP A 184 0.46 17.88 1.80
N ALA A 185 -0.32 17.57 0.75
CA ALA A 185 -1.50 18.33 0.35
C ALA A 185 -2.78 17.96 1.13
N GLY A 186 -2.70 17.12 2.16
CA GLY A 186 -3.82 16.75 3.03
C GLY A 186 -4.72 15.62 2.53
N TYR A 187 -4.40 14.99 1.40
CA TYR A 187 -5.14 13.82 0.92
C TYR A 187 -4.72 12.56 1.69
N ARG A 188 -5.61 11.59 1.82
CA ARG A 188 -5.30 10.27 2.39
C ARG A 188 -5.74 9.17 1.46
N ILE A 189 -4.99 8.08 1.38
CA ILE A 189 -5.34 6.90 0.59
C ILE A 189 -6.63 6.31 1.18
N THR A 190 -7.65 6.17 0.35
CA THR A 190 -8.96 5.64 0.75
C THR A 190 -9.36 4.38 0.00
N SER A 191 -8.72 4.09 -1.14
CA SER A 191 -8.96 2.85 -1.87
C SER A 191 -7.72 2.47 -2.66
N THR A 192 -7.43 1.18 -2.72
CA THR A 192 -6.24 0.62 -3.34
C THR A 192 -6.61 -0.60 -4.16
N ALA A 193 -6.14 -0.67 -5.40
CA ALA A 193 -6.29 -1.85 -6.23
C ALA A 193 -5.09 -1.97 -7.17
N ALA A 194 -4.73 -3.19 -7.52
CA ALA A 194 -3.58 -3.45 -8.36
C ALA A 194 -3.86 -4.62 -9.29
N THR A 195 -3.42 -4.49 -10.53
CA THR A 195 -3.26 -5.60 -11.47
C THR A 195 -1.82 -6.11 -11.40
N TRP A 196 -1.48 -7.06 -12.26
CA TRP A 196 -0.12 -7.57 -12.39
C TRP A 196 0.86 -6.55 -13.01
N ASP A 197 0.34 -5.53 -13.68
CA ASP A 197 1.10 -4.53 -14.42
C ASP A 197 0.99 -3.10 -13.86
N GLN A 198 -0.07 -2.79 -13.09
CA GLN A 198 -0.35 -1.44 -12.62
C GLN A 198 -0.88 -1.43 -11.19
N THR A 199 -0.58 -0.36 -10.46
CA THR A 199 -1.18 -0.07 -9.15
C THR A 199 -1.91 1.26 -9.22
N ALA A 200 -3.16 1.26 -8.75
CA ALA A 200 -3.99 2.43 -8.61
C ALA A 200 -4.23 2.72 -7.13
N LEU A 201 -3.89 3.93 -6.71
CA LEU A 201 -4.24 4.46 -5.40
C LEU A 201 -5.17 5.64 -5.59
N VAL A 202 -6.31 5.58 -4.92
CA VAL A 202 -7.23 6.70 -4.80
C VAL A 202 -6.94 7.39 -3.48
N LEU A 203 -6.67 8.70 -3.55
CA LEU A 203 -6.46 9.53 -2.40
C LEU A 203 -7.56 10.58 -2.32
N SER A 204 -8.16 10.75 -1.15
CA SER A 204 -9.31 11.61 -0.93
C SER A 204 -9.04 12.61 0.19
N ASN A 205 -9.66 13.79 0.08
CA ASN A 205 -9.69 14.76 1.15
C ASN A 205 -11.06 14.66 1.86
N PRO A 206 -11.12 14.30 3.16
CA PRO A 206 -12.39 14.20 3.87
C PRO A 206 -12.97 15.59 4.16
N ARG A 207 -14.29 15.75 4.02
CA ARG A 207 -15.00 17.00 4.34
C ARG A 207 -14.91 17.37 5.82
N ARG A 208 -14.80 16.36 6.68
CA ARG A 208 -14.56 16.51 8.12
C ARG A 208 -13.14 16.03 8.40
N LYS A 209 -12.30 16.92 8.89
CA LYS A 209 -10.93 16.55 9.26
C LYS A 209 -10.98 15.49 10.37
N PRO A 210 -10.32 14.33 10.17
CA PRO A 210 -10.19 13.35 11.23
C PRO A 210 -9.31 13.92 12.36
N SER A 211 -9.49 13.41 13.58
CA SER A 211 -8.71 13.88 14.73
C SER A 211 -7.22 13.56 14.64
N ASP A 212 -6.90 12.46 13.96
CA ASP A 212 -5.54 12.03 13.66
C ASP A 212 -5.47 11.76 12.15
N GLU A 213 -4.46 12.35 11.50
CA GLU A 213 -4.26 12.24 10.07
C GLU A 213 -3.10 11.29 9.72
N THR A 214 -2.46 10.65 10.70
CA THR A 214 -1.34 9.74 10.44
C THR A 214 -1.80 8.54 9.61
N GLN A 215 -1.15 8.35 8.47
CA GLN A 215 -1.32 7.21 7.58
C GLN A 215 0.04 6.68 7.16
N GLU A 216 0.16 5.37 7.09
CA GLU A 216 1.38 4.69 6.66
C GLU A 216 1.06 3.64 5.60
N THR A 217 2.01 3.39 4.71
CA THR A 217 1.94 2.28 3.76
C THR A 217 3.06 1.29 4.00
N LEU A 218 2.77 0.01 3.78
CA LEU A 218 3.74 -1.07 3.89
C LEU A 218 3.57 -2.02 2.71
N ARG A 219 4.71 -2.41 2.12
CA ARG A 219 4.79 -3.37 1.04
C ARG A 219 5.57 -4.60 1.49
N THR A 220 4.99 -5.79 1.32
CA THR A 220 5.61 -7.05 1.75
C THR A 220 5.33 -8.18 0.76
N SER A 221 6.28 -9.09 0.57
CA SER A 221 6.09 -10.28 -0.27
C SER A 221 5.05 -11.25 0.31
N ALA A 222 5.07 -11.44 1.62
CA ALA A 222 4.05 -12.21 2.36
C ALA A 222 3.04 -11.27 3.04
N PHE A 223 1.89 -11.83 3.45
CA PHE A 223 0.90 -11.07 4.21
C PHE A 223 1.52 -10.54 5.52
N PRO A 224 1.34 -9.25 5.88
CA PRO A 224 2.14 -8.57 6.91
C PRO A 224 1.72 -8.88 8.37
N SER A 225 1.48 -10.15 8.72
CA SER A 225 0.91 -10.56 10.02
C SER A 225 1.70 -10.06 11.26
N THR A 226 3.03 -10.10 11.22
CA THR A 226 3.89 -9.57 12.30
C THR A 226 3.74 -8.06 12.44
N HIS A 227 3.82 -7.33 11.32
CA HIS A 227 3.71 -5.87 11.31
C HIS A 227 2.35 -5.41 11.79
N VAL A 228 1.26 -6.12 11.46
CA VAL A 228 -0.09 -5.77 11.94
C VAL A 228 -0.13 -5.67 13.46
N LYS A 229 0.48 -6.63 14.17
CA LYS A 229 0.52 -6.61 15.64
C LYS A 229 1.33 -5.43 16.19
N GLU A 230 2.46 -5.13 15.55
CA GLU A 230 3.30 -3.96 15.91
C GLU A 230 2.57 -2.63 15.66
N LYS A 231 1.80 -2.54 14.58
CA LYS A 231 1.00 -1.35 14.23
C LYS A 231 -0.17 -1.16 15.19
N TRP A 232 -0.85 -2.23 15.59
CA TRP A 232 -1.90 -2.16 16.62
C TRP A 232 -1.38 -1.59 17.94
N ALA A 233 -0.17 -1.92 18.37
CA ALA A 233 0.45 -1.36 19.57
C ALA A 233 0.67 0.17 19.48
N LYS A 234 0.63 0.74 18.28
CA LYS A 234 0.75 2.18 17.99
C LYS A 234 -0.59 2.81 17.58
N ASN A 235 -1.71 2.11 17.77
CA ASN A 235 -3.05 2.52 17.32
C ASN A 235 -3.16 2.75 15.79
N LEU A 236 -2.32 2.06 15.01
CA LEU A 236 -2.36 2.02 13.56
C LEU A 236 -3.08 0.75 13.12
N TYR A 237 -4.16 0.91 12.35
CA TYR A 237 -5.04 -0.18 11.93
C TYR A 237 -5.11 -0.24 10.41
N ILE A 238 -5.23 -1.45 9.85
CA ILE A 238 -5.37 -1.61 8.40
C ILE A 238 -6.66 -0.92 7.95
N ALA A 239 -6.54 0.01 7.00
CA ALA A 239 -7.65 0.72 6.38
C ALA A 239 -7.95 0.19 4.97
N SER A 240 -6.93 -0.27 4.25
CA SER A 240 -7.07 -0.86 2.93
C SER A 240 -5.94 -1.84 2.68
N VAL A 241 -6.22 -2.92 1.95
CA VAL A 241 -5.23 -3.91 1.52
C VAL A 241 -5.50 -4.31 0.08
N CYS A 242 -4.44 -4.52 -0.69
CA CYS A 242 -4.51 -5.18 -2.00
C CYS A 242 -3.22 -5.98 -2.26
N TYR A 243 -3.24 -6.83 -3.29
CA TYR A 243 -2.07 -7.57 -3.74
C TYR A 243 -1.88 -7.32 -5.24
N GLY A 244 -0.66 -6.99 -5.64
CA GLY A 244 -0.37 -6.76 -7.05
C GLY A 244 0.94 -6.04 -7.28
N ARG A 245 1.04 -5.33 -8.41
CA ARG A 245 2.30 -4.80 -8.94
C ARG A 245 2.97 -3.78 -8.01
N THR A 246 4.24 -4.02 -7.70
CA THR A 246 5.10 -3.12 -6.92
C THR A 246 6.54 -3.13 -7.45
N LEU A 247 7.44 -2.49 -6.70
CA LEU A 247 8.88 -2.51 -6.90
C LEU A 247 9.54 -3.19 -5.72
N GLU A 248 10.41 -4.16 -6.01
CA GLU A 248 11.40 -4.61 -5.05
C GLU A 248 12.70 -3.84 -5.29
N ILE A 249 13.09 -3.04 -4.30
CA ILE A 249 14.41 -2.43 -4.27
C ILE A 249 15.32 -3.50 -3.66
N GLY A 250 15.92 -4.33 -4.53
CA GLY A 250 16.94 -5.26 -4.10
C GLY A 250 18.12 -4.47 -3.54
N LEU A 251 18.38 -4.57 -2.24
CA LEU A 251 19.64 -4.13 -1.66
C LEU A 251 20.83 -5.04 -2.03
N PHE A 252 20.62 -6.08 -2.85
CA PHE A 252 21.70 -6.95 -3.30
C PHE A 252 21.56 -7.34 -4.77
N GLY A 253 22.67 -7.11 -5.48
CA GLY A 253 22.84 -7.32 -6.91
C GLY A 253 24.16 -6.76 -7.44
N ILE A 254 24.85 -5.92 -6.66
CA ILE A 254 26.30 -5.77 -6.79
C ILE A 254 26.91 -6.74 -5.78
N PRO A 255 27.63 -7.80 -6.22
CA PRO A 255 28.45 -8.59 -5.32
C PRO A 255 29.35 -7.64 -4.52
N LEU A 256 29.43 -7.79 -3.20
CA LEU A 256 30.35 -7.00 -2.38
C LEU A 256 31.81 -7.13 -2.91
N SER A 257 32.11 -8.24 -3.60
CA SER A 257 33.37 -8.45 -4.32
C SER A 257 33.60 -7.47 -5.50
N ARG A 258 32.55 -6.96 -6.15
CA ARG A 258 32.64 -5.94 -7.21
C ARG A 258 32.75 -4.51 -6.66
N LEU A 259 32.09 -4.23 -5.54
CA LEU A 259 32.20 -2.92 -4.86
C LEU A 259 33.61 -2.73 -4.24
N ILE A 260 34.22 -3.82 -3.78
CA ILE A 260 35.62 -3.84 -3.36
C ILE A 260 36.55 -3.79 -4.59
N SER A 261 36.24 -4.45 -5.72
CA SER A 261 37.15 -4.37 -6.89
C SER A 261 37.20 -3.00 -7.56
N GLU A 262 36.08 -2.28 -7.65
CA GLU A 262 36.06 -0.95 -8.31
C GLU A 262 36.52 0.19 -7.39
N SER A 263 36.35 0.06 -6.07
CA SER A 263 36.92 1.03 -5.11
C SER A 263 38.40 0.75 -4.83
N CYS A 264 38.84 -0.51 -4.87
CA CYS A 264 40.23 -0.87 -4.64
C CYS A 264 41.10 -0.81 -5.91
N ALA A 265 40.57 -0.92 -7.13
CA ALA A 265 41.40 -0.76 -8.34
C ALA A 265 41.92 0.67 -8.53
N GLY A 266 41.15 1.68 -8.11
CA GLY A 266 41.61 3.08 -8.10
C GLY A 266 42.54 3.43 -6.94
N ILE A 267 42.41 2.75 -5.79
CA ILE A 267 43.18 3.04 -4.57
C ILE A 267 44.47 2.20 -4.49
N PHE A 268 44.49 0.95 -5.00
CA PHE A 268 45.71 0.13 -5.05
C PHE A 268 46.65 0.47 -6.21
N GLY A 269 46.15 1.12 -7.27
CA GLY A 269 47.01 1.62 -8.36
C GLY A 269 47.89 2.80 -7.95
N TRP A 270 47.52 3.54 -6.90
CA TRP A 270 48.26 4.70 -6.40
C TRP A 270 49.08 4.40 -5.13
N ALA A 271 48.68 3.38 -4.35
CA ALA A 271 49.41 2.96 -3.14
C ALA A 271 50.67 2.12 -3.42
N ALA A 272 50.89 1.65 -4.65
CA ALA A 272 52.07 0.85 -5.01
C ALA A 272 53.32 1.67 -5.37
N THR A 273 53.25 3.01 -5.39
CA THR A 273 54.38 3.86 -5.82
C THR A 273 55.05 4.66 -4.69
N GLN A 274 54.55 4.61 -3.45
CA GLN A 274 55.21 5.27 -2.31
C GLN A 274 55.06 4.45 -1.02
N ALA A 275 55.84 3.38 -0.91
CA ALA A 275 56.11 2.72 0.36
C ALA A 275 57.60 2.86 0.70
N SER A 276 57.97 4.01 1.26
CA SER A 276 59.16 4.11 2.10
C SER A 276 58.94 5.18 3.17
N ALA A 277 59.24 4.78 4.41
CA ALA A 277 59.39 5.57 5.62
C ALA A 277 58.13 5.98 6.42
N HIS A 278 57.96 5.23 7.52
CA HIS A 278 57.57 5.66 8.87
C HIS A 278 56.08 5.82 9.30
N LYS A 279 55.73 4.91 10.22
CA LYS A 279 54.81 4.98 11.40
C LYS A 279 53.35 4.48 11.25
N PRO A 280 52.86 3.67 12.23
CA PRO A 280 51.53 3.06 12.20
C PRO A 280 50.51 3.93 12.95
N LEU A 281 49.30 4.08 12.41
CA LEU A 281 48.15 4.56 13.17
C LEU A 281 46.92 3.71 12.80
N CYS A 282 46.27 3.20 13.83
CA CYS A 282 44.99 2.48 13.81
C CYS A 282 43.90 3.28 13.07
N PHE A 283 42.87 2.62 12.52
CA PHE A 283 41.54 2.59 13.17
C PHE A 283 40.50 1.74 12.41
N ILE A 284 39.73 1.06 13.26
CA ILE A 284 38.55 0.19 13.12
C ILE A 284 37.42 0.79 12.27
N CYS A 285 36.71 -0.06 11.50
CA CYS A 285 35.29 0.16 11.21
C CYS A 285 34.51 -1.16 11.26
N ILE A 286 34.03 -1.50 12.45
CA ILE A 286 32.93 -2.45 12.69
C ILE A 286 31.68 -1.60 12.86
N ILE A 287 30.66 -1.76 12.01
CA ILE A 287 29.31 -1.25 12.28
C ILE A 287 28.35 -2.42 12.38
N VAL A 288 27.97 -2.70 13.63
CA VAL A 288 26.92 -3.61 14.07
C VAL A 288 25.56 -3.02 13.67
N LEU A 289 24.79 -3.79 12.90
CA LEU A 289 23.36 -3.55 12.67
C LEU A 289 22.60 -3.78 13.99
N ARG A 290 22.25 -2.69 14.69
CA ARG A 290 21.13 -2.69 15.63
C ARG A 290 20.08 -1.70 15.16
N GLY A 291 18.88 -2.23 14.98
CA GLY A 291 17.74 -1.55 14.39
C GLY A 291 17.43 -0.20 15.03
N ARG A 292 17.32 0.81 14.17
CA ARG A 292 16.44 1.96 14.23
C ARG A 292 16.43 2.58 12.84
N TYR A 293 15.32 2.45 12.13
CA TYR A 293 15.05 3.23 10.91
C TYR A 293 14.97 4.70 11.33
N VAL A 294 15.94 5.50 10.90
CA VAL A 294 15.98 6.95 11.07
C VAL A 294 16.14 7.58 9.69
N GLU A 295 15.12 8.34 9.29
CA GLU A 295 15.06 9.34 8.21
C GLU A 295 16.15 9.29 7.10
N GLU A 296 15.81 8.69 5.96
CA GLU A 296 16.68 8.53 4.79
C GLU A 296 17.13 9.85 4.13
N HIS A 297 16.48 10.98 4.42
CA HIS A 297 16.85 12.27 3.80
C HIS A 297 18.04 12.99 4.46
N LYS A 298 18.42 12.66 5.71
CA LYS A 298 19.59 13.27 6.38
C LYS A 298 20.89 12.49 6.14
N TRP A 299 20.79 11.19 5.85
CA TRP A 299 21.93 10.31 5.63
C TRP A 299 22.66 10.61 4.31
N TYR A 300 21.92 10.80 3.22
CA TYR A 300 22.51 11.04 1.90
C TYR A 300 23.32 12.36 1.86
N ASN A 301 22.77 13.43 2.44
CA ASN A 301 23.47 14.71 2.50
C ASN A 301 24.66 14.69 3.48
N SER A 302 24.59 13.92 4.58
CA SER A 302 25.71 13.82 5.53
C SER A 302 26.87 12.99 4.98
N VAL A 303 26.59 11.91 4.26
CA VAL A 303 27.65 11.05 3.67
C VAL A 303 28.30 11.74 2.46
N CYS A 304 27.53 12.40 1.60
CA CYS A 304 28.10 13.23 0.53
C CYS A 304 28.85 14.45 1.07
N SER A 305 28.35 15.10 2.14
CA SER A 305 29.06 16.20 2.81
C SER A 305 30.36 15.74 3.46
N LEU A 306 30.41 14.54 4.03
CA LEU A 306 31.63 13.99 4.65
C LEU A 306 32.67 13.64 3.59
N SER A 307 32.25 13.05 2.47
CA SER A 307 33.13 12.72 1.33
C SER A 307 33.74 13.97 0.70
N VAL A 308 32.95 15.03 0.51
CA VAL A 308 33.42 16.30 -0.08
C VAL A 308 34.31 17.09 0.91
N ARG A 309 34.04 17.04 2.22
CA ARG A 309 34.90 17.69 3.23
C ARG A 309 36.27 17.00 3.36
N ILE A 310 36.33 15.68 3.21
CA ILE A 310 37.59 14.94 3.26
C ILE A 310 38.44 15.23 2.01
N GLU A 311 37.84 15.36 0.82
CA GLU A 311 38.55 15.82 -0.40
C GLU A 311 39.05 17.26 -0.28
N GLN A 312 38.26 18.19 0.26
CA GLN A 312 38.66 19.60 0.38
C GLN A 312 39.72 19.84 1.46
N LEU A 313 39.73 19.07 2.55
CA LEU A 313 40.76 19.16 3.58
C LEU A 313 42.10 18.59 3.08
N TRP A 314 42.08 17.58 2.21
CA TRP A 314 43.31 17.02 1.62
C TRP A 314 43.91 17.92 0.52
N ILE A 315 43.09 18.62 -0.27
CA ILE A 315 43.57 19.56 -1.31
C ILE A 315 44.13 20.86 -0.73
N SER A 316 43.76 21.23 0.51
CA SER A 316 44.22 22.46 1.17
C SER A 316 45.44 22.29 2.10
N GLY A 317 45.97 21.07 2.23
CA GLY A 317 47.24 20.83 2.94
C GLY A 317 47.22 21.19 4.42
N ILE A 318 46.11 20.93 5.12
CA ILE A 318 46.00 20.98 6.59
C ILE A 318 45.73 19.58 7.12
#